data_AF-A0A379MXM2-F1
#
_entry.id   AF-A0A379MXM2-F1
#
_cell.length_a   1.000
_cell.length_b   1.000
_cell.length_c   1.000
_cell.angle_alpha   90.00
_cell.angle_beta   90.00
_cell.angle_gamma   90.00
#
_symmetry.space_group_name_H-M   'P 1'
#
loop_
_entity.id
_entity.type
_entity.pdbx_description
1 polymer ?
#
loop_
_entity_poly.entity_id
_entity_poly.type
_entity_poly.pdbx_seq_one_letter_code
_entity_poly.pdbx_strand_id
1 'polypeptide(L)'
;MLTKLEHGEIHFPDFGEPLLKAADFFSFLLGNTREGYLSDPMYGGNKGMAAWKMINFPGARASFLEWVGQHNVRYPLGPVSIMGERA
;
A
#
# COMPACT_ATOMS: atom_id res chain seq x y z
N MET A 1 -0.32 21.13 5.09
CA MET A 1 -0.77 21.04 3.69
C MET A 1 -1.80 19.92 3.51
N LEU A 2 -1.51 18.66 3.81
CA LEU A 2 -2.48 17.54 3.67
C LEU A 2 -3.78 17.77 4.45
N THR A 3 -3.70 18.26 5.69
CA THR A 3 -4.89 18.64 6.47
C THR A 3 -5.75 19.70 5.76
N LYS A 4 -5.13 20.65 5.05
CA LYS A 4 -5.85 21.68 4.29
C LYS A 4 -6.57 21.09 3.07
N LEU A 5 -5.95 20.11 2.41
CA LEU A 5 -6.59 19.36 1.32
C LEU A 5 -7.79 18.56 1.83
N GLU A 6 -7.63 17.88 2.96
CA GLU A 6 -8.70 17.11 3.61
C GLU A 6 -9.90 17.97 4.00
N HIS A 7 -9.67 19.16 4.55
CA HIS A 7 -10.73 20.10 4.93
C HIS A 7 -11.24 20.96 3.76
N GLY A 8 -10.73 20.77 2.54
CA GLY A 8 -11.19 21.50 1.36
C GLY A 8 -10.74 22.97 1.31
N GLU A 9 -9.74 23.36 2.09
CA GLU A 9 -9.23 24.74 2.17
C GLU A 9 -8.34 25.13 0.97
N ILE A 10 -7.97 24.17 0.11
CA ILE A 10 -7.19 24.44 -1.10
C ILE A 10 -8.12 24.60 -2.29
N HIS A 11 -8.11 25.78 -2.89
CA HIS A 11 -8.88 26.12 -4.08
C HIS A 11 -8.02 25.96 -5.33
N PHE A 12 -8.10 24.78 -5.96
CA PHE A 12 -7.42 24.49 -7.23
C PHE A 12 -7.71 25.45 -8.40
N PRO A 13 -8.89 26.11 -8.50
CA PRO A 13 -9.09 27.17 -9.49
C PRO A 13 -8.08 28.31 -9.40
N ASP A 14 -7.60 28.65 -8.20
CA ASP A 14 -6.56 29.69 -8.00
C ASP A 14 -5.21 29.29 -8.60
N PHE A 15 -5.02 28.01 -8.91
CA PHE A 15 -3.83 27.42 -9.51
C PHE A 15 -4.04 27.01 -10.98
N GLY A 16 -5.15 27.41 -11.62
CA GLY A 16 -5.45 27.11 -13.02
C GLY A 16 -6.15 25.77 -13.27
N GLU A 17 -6.60 25.08 -12.22
CA GLU A 17 -7.28 23.78 -12.30
C GLU A 17 -8.75 23.90 -11.87
N PRO A 18 -9.66 24.36 -12.77
CA PRO A 18 -11.02 24.78 -12.39
C PRO A 18 -11.96 23.63 -11.99
N LEU A 19 -11.65 22.40 -12.38
CA LEU A 19 -12.52 21.23 -12.17
C LEU A 19 -12.09 20.36 -10.98
N LEU A 20 -10.86 20.55 -10.49
CA LEU A 20 -10.31 19.70 -9.44
C LEU A 20 -10.79 20.19 -8.07
N LYS A 21 -11.44 19.33 -7.29
CA LYS A 21 -11.78 19.63 -5.90
C LYS A 21 -10.72 19.06 -4.97
N ALA A 22 -10.41 19.78 -3.89
CA ALA A 22 -9.44 19.31 -2.91
C ALA A 22 -9.82 17.98 -2.25
N ALA A 23 -11.11 17.75 -1.99
CA ALA A 23 -11.59 16.47 -1.44
C ALA A 23 -11.36 15.29 -2.40
N ASP A 24 -11.55 15.50 -3.72
CA ASP A 24 -11.36 14.47 -4.73
C ASP A 24 -9.87 14.11 -4.84
N PHE A 25 -9.01 15.12 -4.93
CA PHE A 25 -7.56 14.94 -4.94
C PHE A 25 -7.05 14.23 -3.68
N PHE A 26 -7.50 14.67 -2.50
CA PHE A 26 -7.09 14.06 -1.23
C PHE A 26 -7.53 12.60 -1.12
N SER A 27 -8.78 12.29 -1.51
CA SER A 27 -9.30 10.92 -1.49
C SER A 27 -8.50 10.00 -2.39
N PHE A 28 -8.17 10.47 -3.61
CA PHE A 28 -7.36 9.72 -4.55
C PHE A 28 -5.93 9.50 -4.03
N LEU A 29 -5.29 10.55 -3.50
CA LEU A 29 -3.96 10.46 -2.90
C LEU A 29 -3.92 9.48 -1.73
N LEU A 30 -4.90 9.54 -0.83
CA LEU A 30 -5.00 8.65 0.31
C LEU A 30 -5.22 7.20 -0.12
N GLY A 31 -6.07 6.96 -1.13
CA GLY A 31 -6.27 5.65 -1.74
C GLY A 31 -4.96 5.07 -2.25
N ASN A 32 -4.27 5.79 -3.14
CA ASN A 32 -2.99 5.36 -3.70
C ASN A 32 -1.91 5.17 -2.64
N THR A 33 -1.92 5.96 -1.56
CA THR A 33 -0.97 5.80 -0.45
C THR A 33 -1.21 4.48 0.29
N ARG A 34 -2.47 4.11 0.53
CA ARG A 34 -2.82 2.82 1.16
C ARG A 34 -2.45 1.65 0.26
N GLU A 35 -2.73 1.77 -1.04
CA GLU A 35 -2.36 0.77 -2.04
C GLU A 35 -0.84 0.60 -2.11
N GLY A 36 -0.09 1.70 -2.16
CA GLY A 36 1.37 1.70 -2.13
C GLY A 36 1.96 1.16 -0.82
N TYR A 37 1.25 1.32 0.31
CA TYR A 37 1.69 0.71 1.58
C TYR A 37 1.58 -0.81 1.56
N LEU A 38 0.63 -1.37 0.81
CA LEU A 38 0.42 -2.82 0.69
C LEU A 38 1.09 -3.45 -0.54
N SER A 39 1.56 -2.65 -1.50
CA SER A 39 2.18 -3.14 -2.74
C SER A 39 3.53 -3.81 -2.53
N ASP A 40 4.10 -4.40 -3.58
CA ASP A 40 5.46 -4.93 -3.54
C ASP A 40 6.49 -3.81 -3.31
N PRO A 41 7.52 -4.03 -2.47
CA PRO A 41 8.55 -3.01 -2.19
C PRO A 41 9.24 -2.45 -3.44
N MET A 42 9.29 -3.17 -4.56
CA MET A 42 9.91 -2.68 -5.79
C MET A 42 9.29 -1.37 -6.31
N TYR A 43 8.03 -1.09 -5.96
CA TYR A 43 7.32 0.11 -6.38
C TYR A 43 7.62 1.33 -5.49
N GLY A 44 8.58 1.20 -4.57
CA GLY A 44 9.00 2.26 -3.64
C GLY A 44 8.17 2.36 -2.36
N GLY A 45 7.04 1.64 -2.30
CA GLY A 45 6.20 1.48 -1.11
C GLY A 45 6.66 0.36 -0.18
N ASN A 46 5.78 -0.06 0.74
CA ASN A 46 5.91 -1.22 1.64
C ASN A 46 7.35 -1.58 2.08
N LYS A 47 8.12 -0.59 2.54
CA LYS A 47 9.56 -0.75 2.77
C LYS A 47 9.86 -1.91 3.71
N GLY A 48 10.74 -2.82 3.28
CA GLY A 48 11.11 -4.01 4.04
C GLY A 48 9.92 -4.94 4.32
N MET A 49 8.90 -4.90 3.45
CA MET A 49 7.68 -5.71 3.53
C MET A 49 6.96 -5.53 4.88
N ALA A 50 7.01 -4.31 5.45
CA ALA A 50 6.48 -4.02 6.78
C ALA A 50 4.97 -4.28 6.89
N ALA A 51 4.19 -3.86 5.89
CA ALA A 51 2.75 -4.11 5.86
C ALA A 51 2.47 -5.61 5.78
N TRP A 52 3.21 -6.33 4.94
CA TRP A 52 3.06 -7.78 4.79
C TRP A 52 3.39 -8.53 6.07
N LYS A 53 4.46 -8.14 6.79
CA LYS A 53 4.77 -8.69 8.11
C LYS A 53 3.66 -8.44 9.13
N MET A 54 3.07 -7.26 9.13
CA MET A 54 1.99 -6.90 10.05
C MET A 54 0.77 -7.82 9.89
N ILE A 55 0.41 -8.17 8.65
CA ILE A 55 -0.77 -9.01 8.36
C ILE A 55 -0.42 -10.49 8.12
N ASN A 56 0.85 -10.89 8.32
CA ASN A 56 1.36 -12.22 7.98
C ASN A 56 1.12 -12.64 6.52
N PHE A 57 1.17 -11.68 5.58
CA PHE A 57 1.08 -11.98 4.16
C PHE A 57 2.44 -12.55 3.66
N PRO A 58 2.47 -13.71 2.98
CA PRO A 58 3.71 -14.38 2.58
C PRO A 58 4.44 -13.73 1.40
N GLY A 59 3.87 -12.69 0.77
CA GLY A 59 4.43 -12.04 -0.41
C GLY A 59 4.34 -12.89 -1.68
N ALA A 60 5.17 -12.59 -2.67
CA ALA A 60 5.21 -13.24 -3.99
C ALA A 60 5.89 -14.62 -3.97
N ARG A 61 5.52 -15.46 -3.00
CA ARG A 61 6.12 -16.78 -2.81
C ARG A 61 5.41 -17.85 -3.64
N ALA A 62 6.09 -18.33 -4.68
CA ALA A 62 5.56 -19.38 -5.57
C ALA A 62 5.17 -20.67 -4.84
N SER A 63 5.90 -21.07 -3.80
CA SER A 63 5.63 -22.31 -3.04
C SER A 63 4.54 -22.19 -1.97
N PHE A 64 3.80 -21.08 -1.91
CA PHE A 64 2.73 -20.93 -0.91
C PHE A 64 1.51 -21.84 -1.17
N LEU A 65 1.35 -22.38 -2.39
CA LEU A 65 0.23 -23.27 -2.75
C LEU A 65 0.11 -24.49 -1.82
N GLU A 66 1.23 -25.02 -1.32
CA GLU A 66 1.26 -26.15 -0.38
C GLU A 66 0.72 -25.81 1.03
N TRP A 67 0.58 -24.53 1.35
CA TRP A 67 0.12 -24.04 2.63
C TRP A 67 -1.38 -23.70 2.66
N VAL A 68 -2.03 -23.64 1.49
CA VAL A 68 -3.46 -23.29 1.38
C VAL A 68 -4.36 -24.26 2.16
N GLY A 69 -4.01 -25.54 2.20
CA GLY A 69 -4.76 -26.57 2.95
C GLY A 69 -4.43 -26.64 4.45
N GLN A 70 -3.43 -25.91 4.92
CA GLN A 70 -2.97 -25.98 6.31
C GLN A 70 -3.72 -24.94 7.15
N HIS A 71 -4.74 -25.42 7.86
CA HIS A 71 -5.58 -24.57 8.72
C HIS A 71 -5.00 -24.50 10.13
N ASN A 72 -5.11 -23.33 10.76
CA ASN A 72 -4.67 -23.10 12.15
C ASN A 72 -3.17 -23.37 12.41
N VAL A 73 -2.35 -23.42 11.37
CA VAL A 73 -0.88 -23.52 11.47
C VAL A 73 -0.27 -22.17 11.14
N ARG A 74 0.62 -21.69 12.01
CA ARG A 74 1.36 -20.44 11.75
C ARG A 74 2.37 -20.66 10.64
N TYR A 75 2.32 -19.81 9.62
CA TYR A 75 3.32 -19.81 8.56
C TYR A 75 4.70 -19.39 9.12
N PRO A 76 5.77 -20.19 8.93
CA PRO A 76 7.04 -19.97 9.63
C PRO A 76 7.99 -19.00 8.92
N LEU A 77 7.76 -18.70 7.65
CA LEU A 77 8.69 -17.89 6.85
C LEU A 77 8.20 -16.46 6.73
N GLY A 78 9.15 -15.53 6.67
CA GLY A 78 8.86 -14.14 6.32
C GLY A 78 8.43 -13.98 4.86
N PRO A 79 7.92 -12.78 4.51
CA PRO A 79 7.49 -12.49 3.16
C PRO A 79 8.65 -12.47 2.16
N VAL A 80 8.29 -12.65 0.88
CA VAL A 80 9.22 -12.55 -0.25
C VAL A 80 8.72 -11.50 -1.23
N SER A 81 9.57 -10.54 -1.62
CA SER A 81 9.25 -9.59 -2.69
C SER A 81 9.35 -10.26 -4.06
N ILE A 82 8.78 -9.66 -5.10
CA ILE A 82 8.92 -10.14 -6.48
C ILE A 82 10.40 -10.12 -6.92
N MET A 83 11.21 -9.20 -6.38
CA MET A 83 12.68 -9.18 -6.59
C MET A 83 13.42 -10.29 -5.81
N GLY A 84 12.71 -11.09 -5.01
CA GLY A 84 13.28 -12.20 -4.24
C GLY A 84 13.88 -11.80 -2.89
N GLU A 85 13.70 -10.54 -2.46
CA GLU A 85 14.14 -10.09 -1.13
C GLU A 85 13.35 -10.83 -0.03
N ARG A 86 14.00 -11.08 1.10
CA ARG A 86 13.41 -11.79 2.24
C ARG A 86 13.53 -10.93 3.49
N ALA A 87 12.46 -10.88 4.28
CA ALA A 87 12.41 -10.12 5.52
C ALA A 87 12.11 -11.01 6.73
#